data_AF-A0A8H5FQ04-F1
#
_entry.id   AF-A0A8H5FQ04-F1
#
_cell.length_a   1.000
_cell.length_b   1.000
_cell.length_c   1.000
_cell.angle_alpha   90.00
_cell.angle_beta   90.00
_cell.angle_gamma   90.00
#
_symmetry.space_group_name_H-M   'P 1'
#
loop_
_entity.id
_entity.type
_entity.pdbx_description
1 polymer ?
#
loop_
_entity_poly.entity_id
_entity_poly.type
_entity_poly.pdbx_seq_one_letter_code
_entity_poly.pdbx_strand_id
1 'polypeptide(L)'
;MPPFYQAVTVRHDRCIGSTDIYVGTIDPEWTVASVPNGGYVLALILDACMKQQVSTAHPDPIHVTAHFLSATALSSFEIHVKIIKTGRTFTNIQADFMQNGNTGISSHLIFGVLQPPQAKGSGKQPNLTLSPPSPYARRVPLHRHPSNAPIDNNWHSIYNFRSRINTTVEPEIEASIAPDSSTRTNSGTIGGGGIDWGTWCGFKDRNERLSTQSLAFFADIFTNGPMLLPDEDNNGTRKSWYPTIVMTLEFKFPIPPVIKGPRRSYSRIIFNK
;
A
#
# COMPACT_ATOMS: atom_id res chain seq x y z
N MET A 1 1.18 -21.03 8.71
CA MET A 1 0.13 -20.07 8.30
C MET A 1 0.38 -19.65 6.87
N PRO A 2 -0.67 -19.27 6.12
CA PRO A 2 -0.61 -19.05 4.68
C PRO A 2 0.23 -17.82 4.30
N PRO A 3 0.81 -17.78 3.08
CA PRO A 3 1.45 -16.58 2.53
C PRO A 3 0.45 -15.44 2.28
N PHE A 4 0.93 -14.18 2.18
CA PHE A 4 0.06 -13.01 2.02
C PHE A 4 -0.95 -13.14 0.87
N TYR A 5 -0.52 -13.66 -0.30
CA TYR A 5 -1.39 -13.80 -1.47
C TYR A 5 -2.61 -14.71 -1.22
N GLN A 6 -2.50 -15.69 -0.33
CA GLN A 6 -3.62 -16.53 0.09
C GLN A 6 -4.47 -15.79 1.14
N ALA A 7 -3.85 -15.12 2.10
CA ALA A 7 -4.54 -14.34 3.14
C ALA A 7 -5.37 -13.16 2.60
N VAL A 8 -5.08 -12.65 1.39
CA VAL A 8 -5.92 -11.64 0.69
C VAL A 8 -6.90 -12.22 -0.33
N THR A 9 -6.95 -13.53 -0.53
CA THR A 9 -7.83 -14.16 -1.53
C THR A 9 -9.27 -14.22 -1.03
N VAL A 10 -10.16 -13.38 -1.57
CA VAL A 10 -11.61 -13.43 -1.28
C VAL A 10 -12.35 -14.41 -2.20
N ARG A 11 -13.48 -14.95 -1.76
CA ARG A 11 -14.36 -15.82 -2.57
C ARG A 11 -15.60 -15.05 -3.02
N HIS A 12 -15.94 -15.08 -4.30
CA HIS A 12 -17.26 -14.61 -4.75
C HIS A 12 -18.35 -15.53 -4.17
N ASP A 13 -19.40 -14.94 -3.62
CA ASP A 13 -20.50 -15.66 -2.97
C ASP A 13 -21.79 -15.60 -3.78
N ARG A 14 -22.29 -14.38 -4.01
CA ARG A 14 -23.61 -14.14 -4.62
C ARG A 14 -23.67 -12.72 -5.18
N CYS A 15 -24.62 -12.47 -6.09
CA CYS A 15 -24.96 -11.11 -6.53
C CYS A 15 -26.32 -10.72 -5.95
N ILE A 16 -26.45 -9.48 -5.46
CA ILE A 16 -27.70 -8.90 -4.96
C ILE A 16 -28.02 -7.67 -5.80
N GLY A 17 -28.92 -7.84 -6.77
CA GLY A 17 -29.32 -6.78 -7.71
C GLY A 17 -28.20 -6.38 -8.67
N SER A 18 -27.41 -5.38 -8.29
CA SER A 18 -26.24 -4.87 -9.05
C SER A 18 -24.95 -4.84 -8.22
N THR A 19 -24.97 -5.50 -7.06
CA THR A 19 -23.85 -5.57 -6.11
C THR A 19 -23.36 -7.01 -6.01
N ASP A 20 -22.10 -7.24 -6.39
CA ASP A 20 -21.43 -8.52 -6.22
C ASP A 20 -20.91 -8.64 -4.78
N ILE A 21 -21.19 -9.75 -4.12
CA ILE A 21 -20.82 -10.01 -2.73
C ILE A 21 -19.66 -11.00 -2.70
N TYR A 22 -18.54 -10.56 -2.17
CA TYR A 22 -17.37 -11.38 -1.88
C TYR A 22 -17.27 -11.64 -0.38
N VAL A 23 -16.78 -12.80 0.03
CA VAL A 23 -16.68 -13.21 1.43
C VAL A 23 -15.30 -13.77 1.76
N GLY A 24 -14.97 -13.71 3.04
CA GLY A 24 -13.78 -14.36 3.60
C GLY A 24 -13.78 -14.28 5.12
N THR A 25 -12.65 -14.69 5.71
CA THR A 25 -12.37 -14.57 7.14
C THR A 25 -11.02 -13.90 7.30
N ILE A 26 -10.94 -12.94 8.22
CA ILE A 26 -9.70 -12.22 8.52
C ILE A 26 -8.65 -13.20 9.04
N ASP A 27 -7.45 -13.20 8.43
CA ASP A 27 -6.30 -13.93 8.96
C ASP A 27 -5.65 -13.12 10.11
N PRO A 28 -5.53 -13.69 11.32
CA PRO A 28 -5.02 -12.97 12.49
C PRO A 28 -3.54 -12.60 12.39
N GLU A 29 -2.75 -13.15 11.46
CA GLU A 29 -1.34 -12.76 11.31
C GLU A 29 -1.19 -11.33 10.74
N TRP A 30 -2.17 -10.82 9.98
CA TRP A 30 -2.09 -9.51 9.31
C TRP A 30 -2.72 -8.38 10.14
N THR A 31 -2.36 -8.35 11.43
CA THR A 31 -2.97 -7.47 12.45
C THR A 31 -1.94 -6.64 13.22
N VAL A 32 -2.44 -5.56 13.82
CA VAL A 32 -1.76 -4.75 14.83
C VAL A 32 -2.50 -4.96 16.16
N ALA A 33 -1.84 -5.60 17.11
CA ALA A 33 -2.43 -6.17 18.32
C ALA A 33 -3.62 -7.11 18.00
N SER A 34 -4.86 -6.67 18.21
CA SER A 34 -6.09 -7.42 17.91
C SER A 34 -6.88 -6.87 16.71
N VAL A 35 -6.42 -5.77 16.10
CA VAL A 35 -7.12 -5.08 15.00
C VAL A 35 -6.44 -5.40 13.67
N PRO A 36 -7.16 -5.80 12.62
CA PRO A 36 -6.59 -6.01 11.29
C PRO A 36 -5.91 -4.73 10.75
N ASN A 37 -4.76 -4.87 10.09
CA ASN A 37 -4.11 -3.72 9.48
C ASN A 37 -5.00 -3.11 8.37
N GLY A 38 -5.07 -1.78 8.28
CA GLY A 38 -5.98 -1.09 7.36
C GLY A 38 -5.64 -1.38 5.90
N GLY A 39 -4.35 -1.39 5.57
CA GLY A 39 -3.83 -1.77 4.26
C GLY A 39 -4.08 -3.24 3.90
N TYR A 40 -4.07 -4.17 4.87
CA TYR A 40 -4.47 -5.56 4.66
C TYR A 40 -5.97 -5.66 4.34
N VAL A 41 -6.84 -4.94 5.05
CA VAL A 41 -8.28 -4.93 4.71
C VAL A 41 -8.52 -4.27 3.35
N LEU A 42 -7.80 -3.20 3.01
CA LEU A 42 -7.86 -2.61 1.68
C LEU A 42 -7.34 -3.56 0.59
N ALA A 43 -6.37 -4.41 0.90
CA ALA A 43 -5.89 -5.46 -0.01
C ALA A 43 -6.97 -6.52 -0.31
N LEU A 44 -7.81 -6.87 0.66
CA LEU A 44 -9.01 -7.72 0.46
C LEU A 44 -10.05 -7.04 -0.45
N ILE A 45 -10.29 -5.74 -0.26
CA ILE A 45 -11.21 -4.95 -1.11
C ILE A 45 -10.70 -4.88 -2.55
N LEU A 46 -9.40 -4.64 -2.74
CA LEU A 46 -8.75 -4.65 -4.05
C LEU A 46 -8.90 -6.02 -4.73
N ASP A 47 -8.70 -7.12 -4.00
CA ASP A 47 -8.86 -8.47 -4.53
C ASP A 47 -10.29 -8.74 -5.04
N ALA A 48 -11.31 -8.30 -4.28
CA ALA A 48 -12.71 -8.37 -4.69
C ALA A 48 -12.98 -7.60 -5.99
N CYS A 49 -12.54 -6.34 -6.05
CA CYS A 49 -12.76 -5.48 -7.22
C CYS A 49 -11.96 -5.95 -8.45
N MET A 50 -10.74 -6.44 -8.27
CA MET A 50 -9.92 -7.00 -9.35
C MET A 50 -10.55 -8.27 -9.92
N LYS A 51 -11.11 -9.16 -9.08
CA LYS A 51 -11.87 -10.33 -9.55
C LYS A 51 -13.13 -9.91 -10.32
N GLN A 52 -13.78 -8.84 -9.89
CA GLN A 52 -14.96 -8.28 -10.55
C GLN A 52 -14.63 -7.65 -11.92
N GLN A 53 -13.42 -7.10 -12.10
CA GLN A 53 -12.97 -6.47 -13.35
C GLN A 53 -12.09 -7.35 -14.25
N VAL A 54 -11.67 -8.55 -13.84
CA VAL A 54 -10.65 -9.36 -14.55
C VAL A 54 -11.01 -9.69 -16.02
N SER A 55 -12.30 -9.75 -16.34
CA SER A 55 -12.83 -10.05 -17.68
C SER A 55 -13.45 -8.83 -18.38
N THR A 56 -13.18 -7.60 -17.92
CA THR A 56 -13.73 -6.36 -18.50
C THR A 56 -12.70 -5.63 -19.37
N ALA A 57 -13.11 -4.49 -19.96
CA ALA A 57 -12.20 -3.60 -20.68
C ALA A 57 -11.22 -2.84 -19.76
N HIS A 58 -11.42 -2.89 -18.43
CA HIS A 58 -10.68 -2.10 -17.44
C HIS A 58 -10.20 -2.99 -16.27
N PRO A 59 -9.25 -3.92 -16.50
CA PRO A 59 -8.83 -4.88 -15.48
C PRO A 59 -7.93 -4.30 -14.38
N ASP A 60 -7.26 -3.17 -14.62
CA ASP A 60 -6.25 -2.62 -13.72
C ASP A 60 -6.85 -1.56 -12.78
N PRO A 61 -6.72 -1.66 -11.45
CA PRO A 61 -7.02 -0.54 -10.56
C PRO A 61 -5.97 0.56 -10.77
N ILE A 62 -6.44 1.81 -10.92
CA ILE A 62 -5.62 3.01 -11.11
C ILE A 62 -5.66 3.90 -9.87
N HIS A 63 -6.79 3.89 -9.17
CA HIS A 63 -7.03 4.71 -7.97
C HIS A 63 -7.88 3.94 -6.97
N VAL A 64 -7.61 4.11 -5.68
CA VAL A 64 -8.56 3.81 -4.60
C VAL A 64 -8.47 4.90 -3.53
N THR A 65 -9.62 5.40 -3.08
CA THR A 65 -9.76 6.14 -1.82
C THR A 65 -10.65 5.34 -0.89
N ALA A 66 -10.19 5.11 0.34
CA ALA A 66 -10.89 4.36 1.37
C ALA A 66 -11.08 5.21 2.63
N HIS A 67 -12.30 5.22 3.15
CA HIS A 67 -12.71 5.85 4.40
C HIS A 67 -12.91 4.76 5.46
N PHE A 68 -12.15 4.85 6.55
CA PHE A 68 -12.19 3.89 7.65
C PHE A 68 -13.20 4.40 8.67
N LEU A 69 -14.37 3.78 8.70
CA LEU A 69 -15.53 4.24 9.48
C LEU A 69 -15.54 3.64 10.89
N SER A 70 -15.02 2.42 11.05
CA SER A 70 -14.85 1.76 12.34
C SER A 70 -13.70 0.75 12.31
N ALA A 71 -13.21 0.38 13.49
CA ALA A 71 -12.20 -0.68 13.62
C ALA A 71 -12.78 -2.03 13.18
N THR A 72 -12.05 -2.74 12.33
CA THR A 72 -12.42 -4.08 11.87
C THR A 72 -12.04 -5.14 12.91
N ALA A 73 -12.66 -6.32 12.81
CA ALA A 73 -12.55 -7.39 13.80
C ALA A 73 -11.99 -8.70 13.19
N LEU A 74 -11.48 -9.57 14.06
CA LEU A 74 -11.08 -10.95 13.73
C LEU A 74 -12.31 -11.84 13.50
N SER A 75 -13.06 -11.58 12.43
CA SER A 75 -14.27 -12.34 12.07
C SER A 75 -14.38 -12.57 10.56
N SER A 76 -15.39 -13.33 10.17
CA SER A 76 -15.86 -13.32 8.78
C SER A 76 -16.34 -11.92 8.38
N PHE A 77 -16.29 -11.64 7.08
CA PHE A 77 -16.68 -10.37 6.47
C PHE A 77 -17.36 -10.60 5.12
N GLU A 78 -18.07 -9.58 4.65
CA GLU A 78 -18.48 -9.44 3.25
C GLU A 78 -17.83 -8.20 2.63
N ILE A 79 -17.64 -8.19 1.31
CA ILE A 79 -17.24 -7.02 0.53
C ILE A 79 -18.29 -6.84 -0.56
N HIS A 80 -18.98 -5.71 -0.51
CA HIS A 80 -20.11 -5.37 -1.36
C HIS A 80 -19.58 -4.50 -2.49
N VAL A 81 -19.38 -5.09 -3.67
CA VAL A 81 -18.76 -4.43 -4.84
C VAL A 81 -19.84 -4.02 -5.83
N LYS A 82 -19.95 -2.73 -6.14
CA LYS A 82 -20.94 -2.18 -7.06
C LYS A 82 -20.29 -1.31 -8.13
N ILE A 83 -20.51 -1.64 -9.40
CA ILE A 83 -20.15 -0.75 -10.50
C ILE A 83 -21.06 0.48 -10.45
N ILE A 84 -20.46 1.66 -10.31
CA ILE A 84 -21.17 2.95 -10.37
C ILE A 84 -21.30 3.41 -11.82
N LYS A 85 -20.23 3.29 -12.61
CA LYS A 85 -20.22 3.70 -14.03
C LYS A 85 -19.09 3.06 -14.82
N THR A 86 -19.41 2.38 -15.92
CA THR A 86 -18.44 2.00 -16.95
C THR A 86 -18.41 3.07 -18.04
N GLY A 87 -17.26 3.73 -18.21
CA GLY A 87 -17.02 4.70 -19.29
C GLY A 87 -16.22 4.10 -20.45
N ARG A 88 -15.64 4.95 -21.31
CA ARG A 88 -14.76 4.52 -22.41
C ARG A 88 -13.32 4.18 -21.97
N THR A 89 -12.84 4.84 -20.92
CA THR A 89 -11.44 4.75 -20.45
C THR A 89 -11.33 4.22 -19.02
N PHE A 90 -12.40 4.34 -18.23
CA PHE A 90 -12.41 4.00 -16.81
C PHE A 90 -13.73 3.36 -16.37
N THR A 91 -13.65 2.42 -15.42
CA THR A 91 -14.79 1.96 -14.62
C THR A 91 -14.68 2.57 -13.23
N ASN A 92 -15.77 3.14 -12.70
CA ASN A 92 -15.87 3.63 -11.33
C ASN A 92 -16.66 2.60 -10.51
N ILE A 93 -16.11 2.22 -9.35
CA ILE A 93 -16.62 1.15 -8.50
C ILE A 93 -16.69 1.68 -7.06
N GLN A 94 -17.79 1.41 -6.38
CA GLN A 94 -17.88 1.52 -4.92
C GLN A 94 -17.70 0.12 -4.33
N ALA A 95 -16.91 0.01 -3.28
CA ALA A 95 -16.72 -1.24 -2.56
C ALA A 95 -16.70 -1.01 -1.05
N ASP A 96 -17.64 -1.65 -0.35
CA ASP A 96 -17.85 -1.49 1.08
C ASP A 96 -17.52 -2.80 1.80
N PHE A 97 -16.64 -2.73 2.81
CA PHE A 97 -16.26 -3.85 3.66
C PHE A 97 -17.18 -3.92 4.88
N MET A 98 -17.85 -5.06 5.04
CA MET A 98 -18.96 -5.26 5.97
C MET A 98 -18.63 -6.33 7.01
N GLN A 99 -18.87 -6.02 8.29
CA GLN A 99 -18.81 -6.99 9.40
C GLN A 99 -20.00 -6.78 10.34
N ASN A 100 -20.67 -7.87 10.73
CA ASN A 100 -21.81 -7.85 11.65
C ASN A 100 -22.94 -6.86 11.24
N GLY A 101 -23.16 -6.68 9.94
CA GLY A 101 -24.15 -5.75 9.38
C GLY A 101 -23.68 -4.29 9.27
N ASN A 102 -22.49 -3.94 9.77
CA ASN A 102 -21.95 -2.59 9.75
C ASN A 102 -20.84 -2.42 8.70
N THR A 103 -20.75 -1.24 8.08
CA THR A 103 -19.65 -0.88 7.19
C THR A 103 -18.42 -0.48 8.00
N GLY A 104 -17.35 -1.28 7.92
CA GLY A 104 -16.06 -0.97 8.53
C GLY A 104 -15.24 0.02 7.69
N ILE A 105 -15.20 -0.21 6.38
CA ILE A 105 -14.50 0.64 5.41
C ILE A 105 -15.43 0.85 4.21
N SER A 106 -15.58 2.09 3.76
CA SER A 106 -16.22 2.41 2.48
C SER A 106 -15.18 2.95 1.51
N SER A 107 -15.19 2.51 0.26
CA SER A 107 -14.16 2.88 -0.71
C SER A 107 -14.69 3.13 -2.12
N HIS A 108 -14.02 4.03 -2.83
CA HIS A 108 -14.27 4.30 -4.24
C HIS A 108 -13.00 4.03 -5.05
N LEU A 109 -13.13 3.19 -6.07
CA LEU A 109 -12.05 2.73 -6.92
C LEU A 109 -12.28 3.16 -8.37
N ILE A 110 -11.20 3.50 -9.06
CA ILE A 110 -11.20 3.75 -10.50
C ILE A 110 -10.31 2.70 -11.14
N PHE A 111 -10.90 1.93 -12.05
CA PHE A 111 -10.24 0.92 -12.86
C PHE A 111 -10.06 1.42 -14.30
N GLY A 112 -9.04 0.94 -15.00
CA GLY A 112 -8.74 1.25 -16.40
C GLY A 112 -7.70 0.27 -16.95
N VAL A 113 -6.75 0.79 -17.74
CA VAL A 113 -5.64 0.01 -18.30
C VAL A 113 -4.33 0.74 -18.01
N LEU A 114 -3.46 0.14 -17.19
CA LEU A 114 -2.15 0.69 -16.80
C LEU A 114 -1.06 0.36 -17.82
N GLN A 115 -1.23 -0.71 -18.59
CA GLN A 115 -0.29 -1.11 -19.64
C GLN A 115 -0.91 -0.83 -21.01
N PRO A 116 -0.63 0.33 -21.65
CA PRO A 116 -1.21 0.65 -22.94
C PRO A 116 -0.82 -0.42 -23.99
N PRO A 117 -1.71 -0.74 -24.94
CA PRO A 117 -1.41 -1.73 -25.97
C PRO A 117 -0.09 -1.41 -26.69
N GLN A 118 0.77 -2.42 -26.88
CA GLN A 118 2.00 -2.24 -27.65
C GLN A 118 1.65 -1.67 -29.03
N ALA A 119 2.20 -0.50 -29.34
CA ALA A 119 1.86 0.22 -30.57
C ALA A 119 2.28 -0.59 -31.81
N LYS A 120 1.29 -1.17 -32.51
CA LYS A 120 1.47 -1.71 -33.86
C LYS A 120 1.58 -0.56 -34.85
N GLY A 121 2.73 0.11 -34.91
CA GLY A 121 3.01 1.15 -35.89
C GLY A 121 4.07 2.16 -35.43
N SER A 122 4.83 2.67 -36.39
CA SER A 122 6.00 3.55 -36.22
C SER A 122 5.67 5.01 -35.81
N GLY A 123 4.54 5.24 -35.15
CA GLY A 123 4.22 6.55 -34.58
C GLY A 123 5.03 6.78 -33.31
N LYS A 124 5.81 7.87 -33.25
CA LYS A 124 6.41 8.34 -32.00
C LYS A 124 5.28 8.66 -31.00
N GLN A 125 4.99 7.74 -30.08
CA GLN A 125 4.23 8.09 -28.89
C GLN A 125 4.97 9.24 -28.19
N PRO A 126 4.28 10.31 -27.75
CA PRO A 126 4.93 11.36 -26.97
C PRO A 126 5.45 10.72 -25.69
N ASN A 127 6.77 10.74 -25.50
CA ASN A 127 7.41 10.17 -24.33
C ASN A 127 7.19 11.12 -23.14
N LEU A 128 5.97 11.12 -22.60
CA LEU A 128 5.55 11.87 -21.41
C LEU A 128 6.10 11.25 -20.11
N THR A 129 7.16 10.46 -20.20
CA THR A 129 7.91 9.99 -19.04
C THR A 129 8.81 11.12 -18.57
N LEU A 130 8.81 11.39 -17.25
CA LEU A 130 9.90 12.12 -16.61
C LEU A 130 11.18 11.30 -16.74
N SER A 131 11.89 11.50 -17.85
CA SER A 131 13.20 10.91 -18.06
C SER A 131 14.12 11.49 -16.98
N PRO A 132 14.78 10.65 -16.16
CA PRO A 132 15.68 11.16 -15.13
C PRO A 132 16.77 12.02 -15.80
N PRO A 133 17.17 13.16 -15.19
CA PRO A 133 18.08 14.11 -15.82
C PRO A 133 19.48 13.54 -16.11
N SER A 134 19.78 12.35 -15.58
CA SER A 134 20.97 11.56 -15.88
C SER A 134 20.66 10.07 -15.64
N PRO A 135 21.33 9.13 -16.34
CA PRO A 135 21.32 7.71 -15.98
C PRO A 135 21.71 7.44 -14.51
N TYR A 136 22.51 8.33 -13.93
CA TYR A 136 22.98 8.30 -12.54
C TYR A 136 22.07 9.06 -11.56
N ALA A 137 21.02 9.75 -12.02
CA ALA A 137 20.12 10.44 -11.11
C ALA A 137 19.40 9.43 -10.20
N ARG A 138 19.33 9.74 -8.90
CA ARG A 138 18.65 8.88 -7.93
C ARG A 138 17.17 8.78 -8.32
N ARG A 139 16.69 7.56 -8.57
CA ARG A 139 15.29 7.28 -8.94
C ARG A 139 14.36 7.08 -7.74
N VAL A 140 14.93 7.05 -6.54
CA VAL A 140 14.27 6.93 -5.24
C VAL A 140 14.99 7.83 -4.25
N PRO A 141 14.32 8.35 -3.21
CA PRO A 141 14.97 9.20 -2.20
C PRO A 141 15.90 8.43 -1.26
N LEU A 142 15.79 7.09 -1.20
CA LEU A 142 16.59 6.22 -0.32
C LEU A 142 18.08 6.25 -0.70
N HIS A 143 18.95 6.20 0.31
CA HIS A 143 20.39 6.42 0.16
C HIS A 143 21.15 5.16 -0.24
N ARG A 144 20.71 3.98 0.22
CA ARG A 144 21.38 2.70 -0.06
C ARG A 144 20.59 1.83 -1.04
N HIS A 145 21.33 0.95 -1.72
CA HIS A 145 20.73 -0.17 -2.46
C HIS A 145 20.14 -1.18 -1.44
N PRO A 146 18.98 -1.82 -1.68
CA PRO A 146 18.33 -2.72 -0.72
C PRO A 146 19.18 -3.93 -0.28
N SER A 147 20.21 -4.32 -1.04
CA SER A 147 21.16 -5.37 -0.61
C SER A 147 22.19 -4.91 0.43
N ASN A 148 22.34 -3.59 0.60
CA ASN A 148 23.37 -2.94 1.40
C ASN A 148 22.76 -2.04 2.50
N ALA A 149 21.43 -1.90 2.52
CA ALA A 149 20.71 -1.16 3.55
C ALA A 149 20.61 -2.03 4.82
N PRO A 150 20.86 -1.47 6.03
CA PRO A 150 20.71 -2.21 7.28
C PRO A 150 19.29 -2.76 7.45
N ILE A 151 19.16 -4.04 7.83
CA ILE A 151 17.84 -4.62 8.13
C ILE A 151 17.31 -4.04 9.44
N ASP A 152 16.05 -3.61 9.40
CA ASP A 152 15.32 -3.18 10.58
C ASP A 152 14.78 -4.41 11.34
N ASN A 153 15.25 -4.58 12.57
CA ASN A 153 14.83 -5.66 13.48
C ASN A 153 13.94 -5.15 14.62
N ASN A 154 13.59 -3.85 14.65
CA ASN A 154 12.96 -3.18 15.79
C ASN A 154 11.43 -3.14 15.72
N TRP A 155 10.82 -4.07 14.98
CA TRP A 155 9.36 -4.21 14.90
C TRP A 155 8.74 -4.50 16.27
N HIS A 156 7.87 -3.60 16.73
CA HIS A 156 7.14 -3.76 17.98
C HIS A 156 6.32 -5.06 17.97
N SER A 157 6.23 -5.74 19.12
CA SER A 157 5.61 -7.08 19.23
C SER A 157 4.12 -7.13 18.86
N ILE A 158 3.45 -5.98 18.84
CA ILE A 158 2.04 -5.83 18.40
C ILE A 158 1.84 -6.09 16.91
N TYR A 159 2.87 -5.92 16.07
CA TYR A 159 2.76 -6.19 14.64
C TYR A 159 2.89 -7.69 14.41
N ASN A 160 1.78 -8.41 14.28
CA ASN A 160 1.79 -9.87 14.19
C ASN A 160 2.48 -10.37 12.91
N PHE A 161 2.39 -9.59 11.83
CA PHE A 161 3.04 -9.84 10.54
C PHE A 161 4.56 -9.56 10.52
N ARG A 162 5.19 -9.11 11.62
CA ARG A 162 6.65 -8.81 11.67
C ARG A 162 7.55 -10.01 11.28
N SER A 163 7.04 -11.23 11.42
CA SER A 163 7.69 -12.48 10.99
C SER A 163 7.70 -12.65 9.46
N ARG A 164 6.78 -11.97 8.74
CA ARG A 164 6.51 -12.10 7.30
C ARG A 164 7.17 -11.05 6.43
N ILE A 165 7.51 -9.89 7.01
CA ILE A 165 8.10 -8.77 6.28
C ILE A 165 9.56 -8.51 6.68
N ASN A 166 10.33 -7.99 5.74
CA ASN A 166 11.58 -7.28 5.97
C ASN A 166 11.33 -5.79 5.74
N THR A 167 11.92 -4.96 6.60
CA THR A 167 12.19 -3.53 6.33
C THR A 167 13.67 -3.24 6.50
N THR A 168 14.09 -2.06 6.04
CA THR A 168 15.43 -1.54 6.29
C THR A 168 15.39 -0.20 7.02
N VAL A 169 16.46 0.09 7.75
CA VAL A 169 16.71 1.41 8.33
C VAL A 169 17.49 2.25 7.32
N GLU A 170 17.20 3.54 7.23
CA GLU A 170 18.00 4.51 6.48
C GLU A 170 18.64 5.52 7.45
N PRO A 171 19.80 5.20 8.06
CA PRO A 171 20.55 6.07 8.98
C PRO A 171 20.72 7.54 8.55
N GLU A 172 20.79 7.82 7.25
CA GLU A 172 20.88 9.19 6.72
C GLU A 172 19.57 9.97 6.88
N ILE A 173 18.42 9.29 6.85
CA ILE A 173 17.10 9.87 7.15
C ILE A 173 16.94 10.01 8.67
N GLU A 174 17.36 9.02 9.45
CA GLU A 174 17.33 9.12 10.92
C GLU A 174 18.20 10.28 11.43
N ALA A 175 19.38 10.48 10.83
CA ALA A 175 20.26 11.59 11.14
C ALA A 175 19.68 12.94 10.69
N SER A 176 18.95 13.03 9.58
CA SER A 176 18.37 14.31 9.13
C SER A 176 17.22 14.78 10.02
N ILE A 177 16.47 13.87 10.64
CA ILE A 177 15.35 14.18 11.56
C ILE A 177 15.75 14.28 13.04
N ALA A 178 16.99 13.95 13.39
CA ALA A 178 17.50 13.96 14.76
C ALA A 178 17.29 15.33 15.46
N PRO A 179 17.07 15.38 16.79
CA PRO A 179 16.77 16.64 17.49
C PRO A 179 17.82 17.74 17.34
N ASP A 180 19.09 17.34 17.19
CA ASP A 180 20.28 18.18 17.02
C ASP A 180 20.67 18.40 15.54
N SER A 181 19.91 17.85 14.59
CA SER A 181 20.19 17.96 13.16
C SER A 181 20.12 19.40 12.65
N SER A 182 21.11 19.82 11.87
CA SER A 182 21.13 21.14 11.22
C SER A 182 20.06 21.32 10.14
N THR A 183 19.38 20.24 9.70
CA THR A 183 18.24 20.32 8.77
C THR A 183 16.89 20.41 9.49
N ARG A 184 16.87 20.33 10.82
CA ARG A 184 15.65 20.44 11.63
C ARG A 184 15.26 21.89 11.83
N THR A 185 13.96 22.20 11.76
CA THR A 185 13.45 23.53 12.06
C THR A 185 13.60 23.86 13.54
N ASN A 186 14.23 25.00 13.82
CA ASN A 186 14.31 25.65 15.13
C ASN A 186 13.59 27.01 15.10
N SER A 187 13.58 27.72 16.23
CA SER A 187 12.91 29.02 16.40
C SER A 187 13.41 30.14 15.47
N GLY A 188 14.60 30.01 14.88
CA GLY A 188 15.15 30.93 13.88
C GLY A 188 14.87 30.56 12.42
N THR A 189 14.31 29.37 12.14
CA THR A 189 14.11 28.86 10.77
C THR A 189 12.63 28.64 10.46
N ILE A 190 11.91 29.71 10.15
CA ILE A 190 10.49 29.64 9.75
C ILE A 190 10.39 28.82 8.46
N GLY A 191 9.70 27.68 8.52
CA GLY A 191 9.47 26.78 7.36
C GLY A 191 10.61 25.80 7.02
N GLY A 192 11.55 25.52 7.95
CA GLY A 192 12.78 24.72 7.76
C GLY A 192 12.78 23.59 6.70
N GLY A 193 12.45 22.32 6.99
CA GLY A 193 12.15 21.68 8.29
C GLY A 193 11.07 20.59 8.15
N GLY A 194 11.34 19.33 8.54
CA GLY A 194 10.39 18.23 8.29
C GLY A 194 10.62 16.93 9.07
N ILE A 195 9.68 15.98 8.89
CA ILE A 195 9.77 14.58 9.36
C ILE A 195 9.78 13.65 8.15
N ASP A 196 10.96 13.15 7.81
CA ASP A 196 11.16 12.18 6.74
C ASP A 196 11.16 10.75 7.31
N TRP A 197 10.65 9.80 6.52
CA TRP A 197 10.78 8.38 6.78
C TRP A 197 10.87 7.61 5.46
N GLY A 198 11.73 6.61 5.41
CA GLY A 198 11.93 5.78 4.23
C GLY A 198 12.47 4.41 4.59
N THR A 199 12.04 3.39 3.84
CA THR A 199 12.49 2.02 4.03
C THR A 199 12.42 1.24 2.72
N TRP A 200 13.28 0.23 2.57
CA TRP A 200 13.05 -0.88 1.65
C TRP A 200 12.19 -1.93 2.33
N CYS A 201 10.94 -2.09 1.89
CA CYS A 201 10.03 -3.13 2.40
C CYS A 201 9.84 -4.29 1.41
N GLY A 202 9.50 -5.47 1.93
CA GLY A 202 9.12 -6.63 1.13
C GLY A 202 8.88 -7.88 1.99
N PHE A 203 8.37 -8.95 1.37
CA PHE A 203 8.14 -10.22 2.07
C PHE A 203 9.44 -10.99 2.35
N LYS A 204 9.48 -11.71 3.49
CA LYS A 204 10.56 -12.61 3.89
C LYS A 204 10.52 -13.94 3.12
N ASP A 205 9.33 -14.45 2.81
CA ASP A 205 9.19 -15.64 1.97
C ASP A 205 9.60 -15.33 0.53
N ARG A 206 10.60 -16.06 0.02
CA ARG A 206 11.11 -15.94 -1.35
C ARG A 206 10.14 -16.48 -2.40
N ASN A 207 9.06 -17.13 -2.00
CA ASN A 207 7.97 -17.55 -2.89
C ASN A 207 6.87 -16.50 -3.01
N GLU A 208 6.74 -15.59 -2.03
CA GLU A 208 5.84 -14.46 -2.14
C GLU A 208 6.30 -13.45 -3.19
N ARG A 209 5.33 -12.77 -3.81
CA ARG A 209 5.55 -11.79 -4.88
C ARG A 209 4.78 -10.53 -4.53
N LEU A 210 5.35 -9.39 -4.88
CA LEU A 210 4.58 -8.15 -4.88
C LEU A 210 3.42 -8.29 -5.86
N SER A 211 2.21 -8.05 -5.38
CA SER A 211 0.97 -7.92 -6.13
C SER A 211 0.36 -6.54 -5.89
N THR A 212 -0.60 -6.13 -6.71
CA THR A 212 -1.31 -4.85 -6.52
C THR A 212 -1.98 -4.77 -5.14
N GLN A 213 -2.56 -5.88 -4.66
CA GLN A 213 -3.11 -6.00 -3.32
C GLN A 213 -2.04 -5.78 -2.23
N SER A 214 -0.83 -6.34 -2.40
CA SER A 214 0.26 -6.16 -1.41
C SER A 214 0.72 -4.72 -1.27
N LEU A 215 0.55 -3.89 -2.30
CA LEU A 215 0.89 -2.47 -2.23
C LEU A 215 0.01 -1.72 -1.24
N ALA A 216 -1.29 -2.05 -1.14
CA ALA A 216 -2.16 -1.44 -0.15
C ALA A 216 -1.73 -1.76 1.29
N PHE A 217 -1.25 -2.98 1.52
CA PHE A 217 -0.62 -3.35 2.78
C PHE A 217 0.71 -2.60 3.01
N PHE A 218 1.64 -2.61 2.06
CA PHE A 218 2.91 -1.89 2.20
C PHE A 218 2.74 -0.36 2.35
N ALA A 219 1.65 0.21 1.85
CA ALA A 219 1.29 1.61 2.02
C ALA A 219 0.85 1.96 3.46
N ASP A 220 0.43 1.00 4.28
CA ASP A 220 -0.16 1.22 5.62
C ASP A 220 0.70 0.63 6.75
N ILE A 221 1.96 0.29 6.48
CA ILE A 221 2.95 -0.15 7.49
C ILE A 221 4.08 0.86 7.73
N PHE A 222 3.91 2.12 7.28
CA PHE A 222 4.88 3.18 7.58
C PHE A 222 4.84 3.58 9.06
N THR A 223 5.97 4.08 9.58
CA THR A 223 5.95 4.82 10.85
C THR A 223 5.13 6.10 10.66
N ASN A 224 4.07 6.28 11.46
CA ASN A 224 3.20 7.45 11.33
C ASN A 224 3.91 8.74 11.78
N GLY A 225 3.43 9.88 11.29
CA GLY A 225 4.09 11.18 11.53
C GLY A 225 4.29 11.53 13.01
N PRO A 226 3.27 11.37 13.89
CA PRO A 226 3.43 11.60 15.33
C PRO A 226 4.53 10.75 15.99
N MET A 227 4.76 9.51 15.54
CA MET A 227 5.84 8.66 16.07
C MET A 227 7.25 9.12 15.65
N LEU A 228 7.37 9.91 14.56
CA LEU A 228 8.63 10.50 14.10
C LEU A 228 9.01 11.79 14.86
N LEU A 229 8.06 12.37 15.61
CA LEU A 229 8.37 13.50 16.50
C LEU A 229 9.24 13.03 17.68
N PRO A 230 10.06 13.91 18.28
CA PRO A 230 10.70 13.62 19.55
C PRO A 230 9.64 13.54 20.65
N ASP A 231 9.85 12.66 21.62
CA ASP A 231 8.95 12.49 22.77
C ASP A 231 9.35 13.47 23.89
N GLU A 232 9.31 14.79 23.57
CA GLU A 232 9.86 15.87 24.42
C GLU A 232 9.20 15.91 25.80
N ASP A 233 7.90 15.61 25.87
CA ASP A 233 7.10 15.56 27.09
C ASP A 233 7.05 14.15 27.75
N ASN A 234 7.70 13.13 27.17
CA ASN A 234 7.58 11.70 27.55
C ASN A 234 6.12 11.18 27.59
N ASN A 235 5.24 11.88 26.86
CA ASN A 235 3.79 11.90 27.06
C ASN A 235 3.04 10.92 26.13
N GLY A 236 3.77 9.96 25.56
CA GLY A 236 3.18 8.80 24.91
C GLY A 236 2.70 9.03 23.47
N THR A 237 3.26 10.02 22.76
CA THR A 237 3.09 10.13 21.30
C THR A 237 3.54 8.83 20.61
N ARG A 238 4.63 8.22 21.06
CA ARG A 238 5.10 6.91 20.58
C ARG A 238 4.33 5.70 21.13
N LYS A 239 3.39 5.91 22.05
CA LYS A 239 2.59 4.87 22.75
C LYS A 239 1.09 4.93 22.37
N SER A 240 0.70 5.93 21.58
CA SER A 240 -0.71 6.18 21.21
C SER A 240 -1.08 5.43 19.93
N TRP A 241 -2.35 5.05 19.81
CA TRP A 241 -2.90 4.50 18.57
C TRP A 241 -3.46 5.62 17.69
N TYR A 242 -3.00 5.67 16.44
CA TYR A 242 -3.42 6.64 15.43
C TYR A 242 -4.21 5.90 14.33
N PRO A 243 -5.55 5.87 14.40
CA PRO A 243 -6.35 5.23 13.36
C PRO A 243 -6.26 6.02 12.06
N THR A 244 -5.94 5.32 10.96
CA THR A 244 -6.11 5.86 9.60
C THR A 244 -7.58 6.19 9.39
N ILE A 245 -7.92 7.43 9.04
CA ILE A 245 -9.31 7.87 8.77
C ILE A 245 -9.62 7.80 7.26
N VAL A 246 -8.66 8.22 6.43
CA VAL A 246 -8.73 8.13 4.97
C VAL A 246 -7.36 7.68 4.45
N MET A 247 -7.34 6.79 3.47
CA MET A 247 -6.15 6.48 2.69
C MET A 247 -6.48 6.51 1.19
N THR A 248 -5.61 7.12 0.40
CA THR A 248 -5.71 7.16 -1.06
C THR A 248 -4.45 6.57 -1.67
N LEU A 249 -4.60 5.67 -2.64
CA LEU A 249 -3.51 5.04 -3.38
C LEU A 249 -3.73 5.22 -4.88
N GLU A 250 -2.68 5.68 -5.57
CA GLU A 250 -2.66 5.82 -7.02
C GLU A 250 -1.67 4.83 -7.63
N PHE A 251 -2.15 3.89 -8.43
CA PHE A 251 -1.33 2.96 -9.17
C PHE A 251 -0.95 3.60 -10.50
N LYS A 252 0.34 3.92 -10.68
CA LYS A 252 0.83 4.58 -11.91
C LYS A 252 1.39 3.61 -12.95
N PHE A 253 1.79 2.41 -12.53
CA PHE A 253 2.41 1.40 -13.37
C PHE A 253 1.97 0.01 -12.91
N PRO A 254 1.82 -0.97 -13.82
CA PRO A 254 1.56 -2.35 -13.43
C PRO A 254 2.78 -2.96 -12.72
N ILE A 255 2.56 -3.97 -11.87
CA ILE A 255 3.66 -4.75 -11.30
C ILE A 255 4.48 -5.35 -12.47
N PRO A 256 5.81 -5.15 -12.49
CA PRO A 256 6.68 -5.75 -13.51
C PRO A 256 6.52 -7.28 -13.58
N PRO A 257 6.27 -7.87 -14.77
CA PRO A 257 6.15 -9.32 -14.91
C PRO A 257 7.47 -10.02 -14.60
N VAL A 258 7.38 -11.30 -14.24
CA VAL A 258 8.57 -12.12 -13.96
C VAL A 258 9.38 -12.33 -15.25
N ILE A 259 10.52 -11.63 -15.35
CA ILE A 259 11.50 -11.88 -16.41
C ILE A 259 12.10 -13.27 -16.18
N LYS A 260 11.79 -14.23 -17.06
CA LYS A 260 12.45 -15.54 -17.09
C LYS A 260 13.88 -15.38 -17.61
N GLY A 261 14.84 -15.18 -16.71
CA GLY A 261 16.26 -15.06 -17.01
C GLY A 261 17.12 -14.89 -15.75
N PRO A 262 18.46 -14.95 -15.84
CA PRO A 262 19.36 -14.98 -14.68
C PRO A 262 19.52 -13.64 -13.94
N ARG A 263 18.72 -12.62 -14.25
CA ARG A 263 18.77 -11.30 -13.61
C ARG A 263 17.59 -11.12 -12.65
N ARG A 264 17.90 -10.95 -11.36
CA ARG A 264 16.93 -10.66 -10.30
C ARG A 264 16.14 -9.39 -10.63
N SER A 265 14.83 -9.53 -10.80
CA SER A 265 13.92 -8.37 -10.87
C SER A 265 13.64 -7.87 -9.45
N TYR A 266 13.95 -6.61 -9.19
CA TYR A 266 13.45 -5.88 -8.01
C TYR A 266 12.33 -4.96 -8.49
N SER A 267 11.08 -5.34 -8.26
CA SER A 267 9.95 -4.40 -8.36
C SER A 267 10.09 -3.35 -7.24
N ARG A 268 9.91 -2.07 -7.59
CA ARG A 268 10.00 -0.94 -6.67
C ARG A 268 8.82 -0.02 -6.93
N ILE A 269 8.09 0.34 -5.88
CA ILE A 269 6.95 1.25 -5.93
C ILE A 269 7.12 2.27 -4.81
N ILE A 270 6.74 3.51 -5.10
CA ILE A 270 6.91 4.67 -4.23
C ILE A 270 5.52 5.09 -3.76
N PHE A 271 5.36 5.27 -2.45
CA PHE A 271 4.22 5.99 -1.88
C PHE A 271 4.71 7.39 -1.53
N ASN A 272 4.14 8.40 -2.19
CA ASN A 272 4.28 9.79 -1.76
C ASN A 272 3.10 10.14 -0.86
N LYS A 273 3.36 10.93 0.18
CA LYS A 273 2.34 11.66 0.96
C LYS A 273 2.22 13.08 0.42
#